data_AF-D4DGE5-F1
#
_entry.id   AF-D4DGE5-F1
#
_cell.length_a   1.000
_cell.length_b   1.000
_cell.length_c   1.000
_cell.angle_alpha   90.00
_cell.angle_beta   90.00
_cell.angle_gamma   90.00
#
_symmetry.space_group_name_H-M   'P 1'
#
loop_
_entity.id
_entity.type
_entity.pdbx_description
1 polymer ?
#
loop_
_entity_poly.entity_id
_entity_poly.type
_entity_poly.pdbx_seq_one_letter_code
_entity_poly.pdbx_strand_id
1 'polypeptide(L)'
;MPTRRVVFPPSITSAKRTIEKKKQKKQKQKQKKKQKMAIPSLFATQPPLLDSLQTDTSRSQAEVVGRCIPFLRGEETGLPLNRHGVQSLARELHVEYLLDALGEYPGRFVGLDASRPWMVYWALTGLALLGEDVSLFRESVFVDDDGRLVATAAPMQSGSGGFGGGHGQTAHCASSYAITLSLAMVGGQEAFTLIDRLAWYSPYSLYSILISVLY
;
A
#
# COMPACT_ATOMS: atom_id res chain seq x y z
N MET A 1 -3.10 -13.29 26.06
CA MET A 1 -3.54 -11.89 26.16
C MET A 1 -4.79 -11.71 25.32
N PRO A 2 -5.85 -11.06 25.81
CA PRO A 2 -7.12 -11.01 25.08
C PRO A 2 -7.05 -9.96 23.95
N THR A 3 -7.39 -10.37 22.74
CA THR A 3 -7.52 -9.52 21.55
C THR A 3 -8.70 -8.55 21.71
N ARG A 4 -8.40 -7.26 21.78
CA ARG A 4 -9.39 -6.18 21.91
C ARG A 4 -10.10 -6.00 20.56
N ARG A 5 -11.37 -6.40 20.46
CA ARG A 5 -12.23 -6.08 19.30
C ARG A 5 -12.58 -4.59 19.33
N VAL A 6 -12.33 -3.89 18.23
CA VAL A 6 -12.85 -2.54 17.98
C VAL A 6 -14.35 -2.65 17.67
N VAL A 7 -15.19 -1.95 18.44
CA VAL A 7 -16.65 -1.90 18.25
C VAL A 7 -17.05 -0.48 17.88
N PHE A 8 -17.73 -0.33 16.74
CA PHE A 8 -18.28 0.96 16.29
C PHE A 8 -19.80 1.05 16.57
N PRO A 9 -20.35 2.24 16.91
CA PRO A 9 -21.75 2.42 17.27
C PRO A 9 -22.70 2.40 16.04
N PRO A 10 -23.95 1.91 16.19
CA PRO A 10 -24.90 1.79 15.10
C PRO A 10 -25.70 3.09 14.89
N SER A 11 -25.78 3.59 13.65
CA SER A 11 -26.70 4.66 13.28
C SER A 11 -27.94 4.13 12.54
N ILE A 12 -29.06 4.76 12.88
CA ILE A 12 -30.45 4.36 12.68
C ILE A 12 -30.88 4.53 11.21
N THR A 13 -31.04 3.44 10.45
CA THR A 13 -31.95 3.41 9.25
C THR A 13 -32.27 1.98 8.77
N SER A 14 -32.84 1.14 9.64
CA SER A 14 -33.03 -0.29 9.33
C SER A 14 -34.34 -0.62 8.57
N ALA A 15 -35.43 0.13 8.75
CA ALA A 15 -36.74 -0.31 8.25
C ALA A 15 -37.11 0.15 6.81
N LYS A 16 -36.64 1.32 6.35
CA LYS A 16 -36.96 1.83 4.99
C LYS A 16 -36.16 1.16 3.87
N ARG A 17 -34.97 0.61 4.18
CA ARG A 17 -34.07 -0.07 3.21
C ARG A 17 -34.63 -1.37 2.64
N THR A 18 -35.58 -2.02 3.31
CA THR A 18 -36.00 -3.40 2.97
C THR A 18 -36.98 -3.45 1.78
N ILE A 19 -37.82 -2.42 1.60
CA ILE A 19 -38.81 -2.36 0.53
C ILE A 19 -38.18 -1.86 -0.78
N GLU A 20 -37.25 -0.90 -0.70
CA GLU A 20 -36.47 -0.40 -1.84
C GLU A 20 -35.54 -1.47 -2.41
N LYS A 21 -34.92 -2.30 -1.55
CA LYS A 21 -34.09 -3.44 -1.94
C LYS A 21 -34.84 -4.49 -2.76
N LYS A 22 -36.16 -4.69 -2.56
CA LYS A 22 -36.96 -5.65 -3.33
C LYS A 22 -37.33 -5.13 -4.73
N LYS A 23 -37.62 -3.83 -4.90
CA LYS A 23 -37.82 -3.21 -6.23
C LYS A 23 -36.52 -3.16 -7.03
N GLN A 24 -35.40 -2.81 -6.40
CA GLN A 24 -34.06 -2.84 -7.03
C GLN A 24 -33.60 -4.26 -7.38
N LYS A 25 -33.94 -5.30 -6.59
CA LYS A 25 -33.64 -6.72 -6.93
C LYS A 25 -34.37 -7.20 -8.19
N LYS A 26 -35.64 -6.81 -8.40
CA LYS A 26 -36.40 -7.17 -9.62
C LYS A 26 -35.90 -6.41 -10.86
N GLN A 27 -35.46 -5.15 -10.73
CA GLN A 27 -34.80 -4.42 -11.82
C GLN A 27 -33.41 -4.99 -12.14
N LYS A 28 -32.58 -5.29 -11.14
CA LYS A 28 -31.28 -5.98 -11.33
C LYS A 28 -31.42 -7.37 -11.97
N GLN A 29 -32.49 -8.10 -11.68
CA GLN A 29 -32.76 -9.40 -12.33
C GLN A 29 -33.20 -9.28 -13.80
N LYS A 30 -33.90 -8.21 -14.19
CA LYS A 30 -34.25 -7.96 -15.61
C LYS A 30 -33.08 -7.39 -16.42
N GLN A 31 -32.14 -6.68 -15.79
CA GLN A 31 -30.92 -6.17 -16.43
C GLN A 31 -29.81 -7.24 -16.56
N LYS A 32 -29.91 -8.34 -15.80
CA LYS A 32 -29.11 -9.58 -15.99
C LYS A 32 -29.39 -10.32 -17.31
N LYS A 33 -30.22 -9.76 -18.20
CA LYS A 33 -30.42 -10.25 -19.57
C LYS A 33 -29.25 -9.77 -20.44
N LYS A 34 -28.16 -10.54 -20.42
CA LYS A 34 -27.06 -10.60 -21.42
C LYS A 34 -26.69 -9.27 -22.10
N GLN A 35 -26.05 -8.36 -21.37
CA GLN A 35 -24.99 -7.58 -22.01
C GLN A 35 -23.76 -8.47 -21.99
N LYS A 36 -23.44 -9.07 -23.14
CA LYS A 36 -22.20 -9.84 -23.33
C LYS A 36 -21.08 -8.81 -23.20
N MET A 37 -20.52 -8.65 -22.00
CA MET A 37 -19.38 -7.77 -21.78
C MET A 37 -18.24 -8.33 -22.63
N ALA A 38 -17.92 -7.64 -23.72
CA ALA A 38 -16.91 -8.09 -24.65
C ALA A 38 -15.55 -7.65 -24.10
N ILE A 39 -15.02 -8.40 -23.13
CA ILE A 39 -13.60 -8.32 -22.79
C ILE A 39 -12.85 -8.72 -24.07
N PRO A 40 -11.99 -7.85 -24.63
CA PRO A 40 -11.28 -8.15 -25.87
C PRO A 40 -10.48 -9.45 -25.75
N SER A 41 -10.48 -10.27 -26.79
CA SER A 41 -9.73 -11.54 -26.82
C SER A 41 -8.25 -11.34 -26.53
N LEU A 42 -7.70 -10.18 -26.93
CA LEU A 42 -6.32 -9.76 -26.64
C LEU A 42 -5.92 -9.92 -25.16
N PHE A 43 -6.85 -9.70 -24.23
CA PHE A 43 -6.59 -9.80 -22.78
C PHE A 43 -7.00 -11.15 -22.18
N ALA A 44 -7.69 -12.00 -22.95
CA ALA A 44 -8.41 -13.16 -22.45
C ALA A 44 -7.93 -14.48 -23.07
N THR A 45 -6.87 -14.47 -23.87
CA THR A 45 -6.31 -15.67 -24.52
C THR A 45 -4.79 -15.69 -24.43
N GLN A 46 -4.21 -16.87 -24.65
CA GLN A 46 -2.77 -17.02 -24.85
C GLN A 46 -2.32 -16.23 -26.10
N PRO A 47 -1.03 -15.84 -26.18
CA PRO A 47 -0.45 -15.32 -27.40
C PRO A 47 -0.66 -16.30 -28.56
N PRO A 48 -0.95 -15.80 -29.78
CA PRO A 48 -1.19 -16.65 -30.94
C PRO A 48 0.07 -17.36 -31.44
N LEU A 49 1.25 -16.80 -31.15
CA LEU A 49 2.54 -17.34 -31.53
C LEU A 49 3.17 -18.03 -30.32
N LEU A 50 3.37 -19.33 -30.42
CA LEU A 50 4.06 -20.14 -29.43
C LEU A 50 5.19 -20.88 -30.13
N ASP A 51 6.42 -20.59 -29.72
CA ASP A 51 7.60 -21.25 -30.26
C ASP A 51 7.62 -22.73 -29.86
N SER A 52 8.17 -23.56 -30.75
CA SER A 52 8.33 -25.00 -30.49
C SER A 52 9.39 -25.28 -29.42
N LEU A 53 10.39 -24.40 -29.28
CA LEU A 53 11.44 -24.53 -28.27
C LEU A 53 10.91 -24.10 -26.90
N GLN A 54 10.85 -25.06 -25.96
CA GLN A 54 10.47 -24.78 -24.59
C GLN A 54 11.67 -24.61 -23.66
N THR A 55 11.68 -23.51 -22.90
CA THR A 55 12.67 -23.18 -21.89
C THR A 55 11.98 -22.92 -20.55
N ASP A 56 12.74 -22.73 -19.48
CA ASP A 56 12.16 -22.37 -18.19
C ASP A 56 11.38 -21.05 -18.25
N THR A 57 11.84 -20.10 -19.07
CA THR A 57 11.14 -18.84 -19.33
C THR A 57 9.77 -19.08 -19.97
N SER A 58 9.68 -19.88 -21.05
CA SER A 58 8.39 -20.09 -21.74
C SER A 58 7.42 -20.94 -20.91
N ARG A 59 7.92 -21.90 -20.14
CA ARG A 59 7.11 -22.66 -19.17
C ARG A 59 6.54 -21.76 -18.08
N SER A 60 7.38 -20.95 -17.44
CA SER A 60 6.96 -20.03 -16.37
C SER A 60 5.95 -18.98 -16.88
N GLN A 61 6.18 -18.44 -18.08
CA GLN A 61 5.25 -17.54 -18.75
C GLN A 61 3.88 -18.21 -18.96
N ALA A 62 3.86 -19.41 -19.54
CA ALA A 62 2.62 -20.13 -19.83
C ALA A 62 1.82 -20.44 -18.55
N GLU A 63 2.51 -20.84 -17.47
CA GLU A 63 1.90 -21.07 -16.16
C GLU A 63 1.21 -19.81 -15.62
N VAL A 64 1.91 -18.67 -15.62
CA VAL A 64 1.37 -17.39 -15.13
C VAL A 64 0.18 -16.95 -16.00
N VAL A 65 0.29 -17.01 -17.33
CA VAL A 65 -0.83 -16.66 -18.22
C VAL A 65 -2.05 -17.54 -17.96
N GLY A 66 -1.84 -18.86 -17.76
CA GLY A 66 -2.91 -19.79 -17.42
C GLY A 66 -3.64 -19.41 -16.13
N ARG A 67 -2.92 -18.94 -15.10
CA ARG A 67 -3.50 -18.45 -13.85
C ARG A 67 -4.22 -17.10 -13.99
N CYS A 68 -3.71 -16.20 -14.81
CA CYS A 68 -4.28 -14.85 -14.96
C CYS A 68 -5.55 -14.81 -15.82
N ILE A 69 -5.67 -15.66 -16.84
CA ILE A 69 -6.77 -15.63 -17.81
C ILE A 69 -8.17 -15.67 -17.14
N PRO A 70 -8.47 -16.54 -16.15
CA PRO A 70 -9.78 -16.57 -15.49
C PRO A 70 -10.14 -15.23 -14.82
N PHE A 71 -9.17 -14.56 -14.19
CA PHE A 71 -9.36 -13.22 -13.61
C PHE A 71 -9.58 -12.16 -14.69
N LEU A 72 -8.78 -12.19 -15.76
CA LEU A 72 -8.89 -11.25 -16.87
C LEU A 72 -10.21 -11.38 -17.64
N ARG A 73 -10.79 -12.58 -17.68
CA ARG A 73 -12.13 -12.85 -18.23
C ARG A 73 -13.26 -12.46 -17.29
N GLY A 74 -12.95 -12.05 -16.06
CA GLY A 74 -13.95 -11.76 -15.04
C GLY A 74 -14.72 -13.00 -14.58
N GLU A 75 -14.14 -14.20 -14.72
CA GLU A 75 -14.74 -15.47 -14.29
C GLU A 75 -14.53 -15.69 -12.78
N GLU A 76 -13.39 -15.26 -12.24
CA GLU A 76 -13.01 -15.41 -10.83
C GLU A 76 -12.97 -14.06 -10.09
N THR A 77 -14.11 -13.38 -10.00
CA THR A 77 -14.20 -12.07 -9.33
C THR A 77 -15.25 -12.07 -8.23
N GLY A 78 -14.86 -11.57 -7.05
CA GLY A 78 -15.74 -11.34 -5.91
C GLY A 78 -16.41 -9.95 -5.88
N LEU A 79 -16.13 -9.08 -6.85
CA LEU A 79 -16.60 -7.68 -6.84
C LEU A 79 -17.33 -7.31 -8.15
N PRO A 80 -18.11 -6.23 -8.16
CA PRO A 80 -18.77 -5.77 -9.37
C PRO A 80 -17.79 -5.48 -10.52
N LEU A 81 -18.17 -5.88 -11.73
CA LEU A 81 -17.46 -5.54 -12.96
C LEU A 81 -18.02 -4.26 -13.57
N ASN A 82 -17.15 -3.41 -14.11
CA ASN A 82 -17.55 -2.24 -14.87
C ASN A 82 -17.94 -2.62 -16.33
N ARG A 83 -18.31 -1.63 -17.15
CA ARG A 83 -18.73 -1.85 -18.56
C ARG A 83 -17.65 -2.48 -19.46
N HIS A 84 -16.39 -2.49 -19.02
CA HIS A 84 -15.25 -3.07 -19.72
C HIS A 84 -14.88 -4.47 -19.19
N GLY A 85 -15.66 -5.02 -18.24
CA GLY A 85 -15.36 -6.30 -17.61
C GLY A 85 -14.21 -6.24 -16.58
N VAL A 86 -13.79 -5.03 -16.17
CA VAL A 86 -12.75 -4.84 -15.15
C VAL A 86 -13.39 -4.72 -13.78
N GLN A 87 -12.81 -5.40 -12.80
CA GLN A 87 -13.27 -5.42 -11.43
C GLN A 87 -13.13 -4.04 -10.77
N SER A 88 -14.11 -3.65 -9.95
CA SER A 88 -14.00 -2.43 -9.14
C SER A 88 -12.91 -2.55 -8.08
N LEU A 89 -12.22 -1.44 -7.79
CA LEU A 89 -11.27 -1.35 -6.69
C LEU A 89 -11.97 -1.58 -5.34
N ALA A 90 -11.45 -2.50 -4.51
CA ALA A 90 -11.95 -2.75 -3.17
C ALA A 90 -11.42 -1.73 -2.17
N ARG A 91 -11.77 -0.45 -2.36
CA ARG A 91 -11.18 0.68 -1.64
C ARG A 91 -11.16 0.46 -0.13
N GLU A 92 -12.28 0.08 0.47
CA GLU A 92 -12.41 -0.08 1.92
C GLU A 92 -11.50 -1.18 2.47
N LEU A 93 -11.38 -2.31 1.76
CA LEU A 93 -10.50 -3.41 2.15
C LEU A 93 -9.02 -3.02 2.05
N HIS A 94 -8.65 -2.24 1.02
CA HIS A 94 -7.29 -1.74 0.89
C HIS A 94 -6.94 -0.72 1.97
N VAL A 95 -7.86 0.18 2.32
CA VAL A 95 -7.66 1.12 3.45
C VAL A 95 -7.46 0.35 4.75
N GLU A 96 -8.32 -0.63 5.05
CA GLU A 96 -8.19 -1.46 6.26
C GLU A 96 -6.83 -2.17 6.33
N TYR A 97 -6.41 -2.78 5.21
CA TYR A 97 -5.10 -3.43 5.11
C TYR A 97 -3.92 -2.46 5.33
N LEU A 98 -3.99 -1.25 4.76
CA LEU A 98 -2.90 -0.27 4.88
C LEU A 98 -2.82 0.33 6.28
N LEU A 99 -3.96 0.48 6.96
CA LEU A 99 -4.00 0.89 8.37
C LEU A 99 -3.38 -0.20 9.26
N ASP A 100 -3.72 -1.47 9.03
CA ASP A 100 -3.10 -2.61 9.74
C ASP A 100 -1.58 -2.68 9.48
N ALA A 101 -1.15 -2.38 8.25
CA ALA A 101 0.26 -2.32 7.87
C ALA A 101 1.05 -1.18 8.56
N LEU A 102 0.39 -0.21 9.20
CA LEU A 102 1.05 0.79 10.04
C LEU A 102 1.15 0.36 11.52
N GLY A 103 0.55 -0.78 11.88
CA GLY A 103 0.58 -1.35 13.22
C GLY A 103 1.75 -2.31 13.47
N GLU A 104 1.53 -3.25 14.37
CA GLU A 104 2.55 -4.21 14.79
C GLU A 104 2.74 -5.36 13.80
N TYR A 105 3.99 -5.84 13.70
CA TYR A 105 4.35 -6.96 12.84
C TYR A 105 4.80 -8.19 13.64
N PRO A 106 4.43 -9.41 13.22
CA PRO A 106 4.92 -10.62 13.83
C PRO A 106 6.40 -10.87 13.51
N GLY A 107 7.14 -11.57 14.38
CA GLY A 107 8.60 -11.73 14.30
C GLY A 107 9.15 -12.32 12.98
N ARG A 108 8.33 -13.00 12.18
CA ARG A 108 8.72 -13.46 10.82
C ARG A 108 9.06 -12.30 9.85
N PHE A 109 8.68 -11.07 10.19
CA PHE A 109 9.02 -9.86 9.43
C PHE A 109 10.42 -9.32 9.72
N VAL A 110 11.25 -10.01 10.52
CA VAL A 110 12.63 -9.60 10.81
C VAL A 110 13.48 -9.35 9.55
N GLY A 111 13.21 -10.05 8.45
CA GLY A 111 13.89 -9.81 7.17
C GLY A 111 13.62 -8.42 6.57
N LEU A 112 12.61 -7.70 7.06
CA LEU A 112 12.25 -6.34 6.66
C LEU A 112 12.63 -5.29 7.72
N ASP A 113 13.40 -5.65 8.76
CA ASP A 113 13.75 -4.69 9.84
C ASP A 113 14.51 -3.46 9.31
N ALA A 114 15.38 -3.63 8.33
CA ALA A 114 16.06 -2.51 7.66
C ALA A 114 15.16 -1.72 6.68
N SER A 115 13.93 -2.18 6.45
CA SER A 115 12.96 -1.60 5.52
C SER A 115 11.74 -1.00 6.21
N ARG A 116 11.76 -0.79 7.54
CA ARG A 116 10.66 -0.11 8.26
C ARG A 116 10.31 1.26 7.66
N PRO A 117 11.26 2.12 7.24
CA PRO A 117 10.97 3.33 6.46
C PRO A 117 10.10 3.09 5.22
N TRP A 118 10.37 2.02 4.48
CA TRP A 118 9.61 1.67 3.28
C TRP A 118 8.20 1.21 3.62
N MET A 119 8.03 0.43 4.68
CA MET A 119 6.72 -0.03 5.14
C MET A 119 5.80 1.16 5.46
N VAL A 120 6.34 2.14 6.18
CA VAL A 120 5.65 3.40 6.47
C VAL A 120 5.32 4.17 5.19
N TYR A 121 6.31 4.37 4.31
CA TYR A 121 6.13 5.11 3.06
C TYR A 121 5.07 4.47 2.16
N TRP A 122 5.11 3.15 1.96
CA TRP A 122 4.15 2.44 1.12
C TRP A 122 2.73 2.52 1.68
N ALA A 123 2.57 2.35 3.00
CA ALA A 123 1.27 2.43 3.63
C ALA A 123 0.66 3.83 3.53
N LEU A 124 1.42 4.88 3.90
CA LEU A 124 0.97 6.26 3.81
C LEU A 124 0.69 6.69 2.35
N THR A 125 1.53 6.28 1.40
CA THR A 125 1.29 6.58 -0.02
C THR A 125 0.02 5.91 -0.52
N GLY A 126 -0.22 4.64 -0.16
CA GLY A 126 -1.44 3.92 -0.50
C GLY A 126 -2.69 4.62 0.05
N LEU A 127 -2.65 5.02 1.33
CA LEU A 127 -3.75 5.74 1.98
C LEU A 127 -4.02 7.08 1.28
N ALA A 128 -2.99 7.86 1.00
CA ALA A 128 -3.10 9.13 0.28
C ALA A 128 -3.68 8.96 -1.14
N LEU A 129 -3.22 7.96 -1.89
CA LEU A 129 -3.74 7.64 -3.24
C LEU A 129 -5.21 7.19 -3.21
N LEU A 130 -5.64 6.55 -2.13
CA LEU A 130 -7.05 6.19 -1.93
C LEU A 130 -7.88 7.40 -1.48
N GLY A 131 -7.27 8.52 -1.10
CA GLY A 131 -7.93 9.75 -0.67
C GLY A 131 -8.19 9.82 0.83
N GLU A 132 -7.49 9.03 1.64
CA GLU A 132 -7.52 9.15 3.10
C GLU A 132 -6.67 10.34 3.57
N ASP A 133 -7.08 10.96 4.68
CA ASP A 133 -6.32 12.04 5.30
C ASP A 133 -5.15 11.48 6.12
N VAL A 134 -3.96 11.53 5.53
CA VAL A 134 -2.73 11.03 6.16
C VAL A 134 -2.10 12.04 7.13
N SER A 135 -2.59 13.28 7.20
CA SER A 135 -2.07 14.27 8.16
C SER A 135 -2.33 13.86 9.61
N LEU A 136 -3.32 12.97 9.84
CA LEU A 136 -3.59 12.35 11.13
C LEU A 136 -2.36 11.60 11.66
N PHE A 137 -1.55 10.96 10.81
CA PHE A 137 -0.36 10.22 11.24
C PHE A 137 0.84 11.11 11.63
N ARG A 138 0.72 12.43 11.47
CA ARG A 138 1.69 13.39 12.00
C ARG A 138 1.75 13.33 13.53
N GLU A 139 0.57 13.31 14.16
CA GLU A 139 0.39 13.51 15.60
C GLU A 139 -0.63 12.58 16.29
N SER A 140 -1.56 11.91 15.58
CA SER A 140 -2.89 11.50 16.11
C SER A 140 -2.86 10.92 17.53
N VAL A 141 -3.42 11.59 18.55
CA VAL A 141 -4.85 11.86 18.88
C VAL A 141 -5.59 10.67 19.55
N PHE A 142 -5.00 9.47 19.58
CA PHE A 142 -5.40 8.44 20.55
C PHE A 142 -4.30 8.30 21.60
N VAL A 143 -4.66 8.56 22.85
CA VAL A 143 -3.74 8.76 23.99
C VAL A 143 -2.93 7.50 24.36
N ASP A 144 -3.25 6.35 23.77
CA ASP A 144 -2.74 5.03 24.18
C ASP A 144 -1.96 4.26 23.10
N ASP A 145 -1.66 4.86 21.93
CA ASP A 145 -0.93 4.18 20.84
C ASP A 145 0.30 5.02 20.43
N ASP A 146 1.51 4.51 20.69
CA ASP A 146 2.81 5.20 20.50
C ASP A 146 3.20 5.45 19.02
N GLY A 147 2.26 5.29 18.08
CA GLY A 147 2.46 5.37 16.64
C GLY A 147 2.46 6.80 16.10
N ARG A 148 3.56 7.53 16.28
CA ARG A 148 3.76 8.84 15.61
C ARG A 148 4.80 8.69 14.52
N LEU A 149 4.56 9.23 13.32
CA LEU A 149 5.58 9.20 12.27
C LEU A 149 6.86 9.91 12.71
N VAL A 150 6.73 11.08 13.34
CA VAL A 150 7.87 11.84 13.89
C VAL A 150 8.63 11.03 14.94
N ALA A 151 7.93 10.35 15.85
CA ALA A 151 8.56 9.52 16.88
C ALA A 151 9.20 8.24 16.30
N THR A 152 8.62 7.69 15.24
CA THR A 152 9.19 6.55 14.49
C THR A 152 10.47 6.97 13.76
N ALA A 153 10.46 8.13 13.12
CA ALA A 153 11.55 8.63 12.29
C ALA A 153 12.72 9.19 13.12
N ALA A 154 12.46 9.81 14.27
CA ALA A 154 13.49 10.41 15.12
C ALA A 154 14.65 9.45 15.50
N PRO A 155 14.41 8.23 16.01
CA PRO A 155 15.49 7.30 16.34
C PRO A 155 16.17 6.69 15.10
N MET A 156 15.59 6.85 13.90
CA MET A 156 16.18 6.40 12.64
C MET A 156 17.16 7.43 12.05
N GLN A 157 17.14 8.68 12.52
CA GLN A 157 18.04 9.73 12.01
C GLN A 157 19.46 9.52 12.54
N SER A 158 20.43 9.56 11.62
CA SER A 158 21.85 9.48 11.97
C SER A 158 22.39 10.85 12.39
N GLY A 159 23.27 10.88 13.39
CA GLY A 159 24.01 12.09 13.76
C GLY A 159 24.95 12.61 12.66
N SER A 160 25.28 11.77 11.68
CA SER A 160 26.03 12.16 10.47
C SER A 160 25.14 12.55 9.28
N GLY A 161 23.82 12.63 9.48
CA GLY A 161 22.83 13.00 8.46
C GLY A 161 22.12 11.80 7.81
N GLY A 162 20.89 12.03 7.35
CA GLY A 162 20.02 11.02 6.74
C GLY A 162 19.37 10.06 7.74
N PHE A 163 18.61 9.09 7.22
CA PHE A 163 17.87 8.09 8.01
C PHE A 163 18.33 6.66 7.67
N GLY A 164 18.44 5.81 8.69
CA GLY A 164 18.63 4.37 8.58
C GLY A 164 17.30 3.61 8.53
N GLY A 165 17.37 2.27 8.47
CA GLY A 165 16.19 1.40 8.51
C GLY A 165 15.53 1.28 9.89
N GLY A 166 16.22 1.69 10.96
CA GLY A 166 15.80 1.55 12.35
C GLY A 166 16.80 2.21 13.29
N HIS A 167 16.51 2.20 14.59
CA HIS A 167 17.44 2.71 15.59
C HIS A 167 18.80 1.99 15.51
N GLY A 168 19.87 2.78 15.48
CA GLY A 168 21.25 2.26 15.41
C GLY A 168 21.67 1.72 14.04
N GLN A 169 20.78 1.72 13.05
CA GLN A 169 21.16 1.34 11.68
C GLN A 169 21.77 2.55 10.95
N THR A 170 22.86 2.30 10.21
CA THR A 170 23.53 3.32 9.41
C THR A 170 22.57 3.98 8.42
N ALA A 171 22.70 5.30 8.25
CA ALA A 171 21.92 6.03 7.27
C ALA A 171 22.08 5.45 5.86
N HIS A 172 20.99 5.41 5.10
CA HIS A 172 20.96 4.85 3.76
C HIS A 172 20.03 5.66 2.85
N CYS A 173 20.43 5.91 1.61
CA CYS A 173 19.67 6.78 0.69
C CYS A 173 18.21 6.32 0.50
N ALA A 174 17.97 5.01 0.42
CA ALA A 174 16.62 4.46 0.28
C ALA A 174 15.73 4.75 1.51
N SER A 175 16.28 4.58 2.71
CA SER A 175 15.58 4.85 3.97
C SER A 175 15.32 6.34 4.17
N SER A 176 16.33 7.18 3.88
CA SER A 176 16.20 8.63 3.87
C SER A 176 15.10 9.11 2.91
N TYR A 177 15.08 8.58 1.68
CA TYR A 177 14.03 8.90 0.71
C TYR A 177 12.64 8.56 1.26
N ALA A 178 12.46 7.34 1.77
CA ALA A 178 11.17 6.87 2.27
C ALA A 178 10.68 7.70 3.47
N ILE A 179 11.55 7.99 4.45
CA ILE A 179 11.19 8.84 5.61
C ILE A 179 10.90 10.28 5.17
N THR A 180 11.75 10.89 4.34
CA THR A 180 11.54 12.27 3.90
C THR A 180 10.22 12.45 3.14
N LEU A 181 9.88 11.53 2.23
CA LEU A 181 8.58 11.58 1.56
C LEU A 181 7.41 11.31 2.51
N SER A 182 7.57 10.41 3.47
CA SER A 182 6.54 10.16 4.49
C SER A 182 6.27 11.42 5.33
N LEU A 183 7.34 12.09 5.80
CA LEU A 183 7.24 13.35 6.54
C LEU A 183 6.62 14.46 5.68
N ALA A 184 6.95 14.49 4.37
CA ALA A 184 6.34 15.42 3.43
C ALA A 184 4.85 15.18 3.22
N MET A 185 4.42 13.91 3.15
CA MET A 185 3.01 13.54 3.00
C MET A 185 2.17 13.92 4.21
N VAL A 186 2.65 13.63 5.43
CA VAL A 186 1.90 14.02 6.65
C VAL A 186 1.97 15.53 6.90
N GLY A 187 3.01 16.21 6.39
CA GLY A 187 3.25 17.64 6.51
C GLY A 187 3.46 18.10 7.96
N GLY A 188 3.38 19.42 8.19
CA GLY A 188 3.48 20.02 9.51
C GLY A 188 4.88 20.48 9.88
N GLN A 189 4.97 21.50 10.74
CA GLN A 189 6.24 22.12 11.08
C GLN A 189 7.15 21.15 11.82
N GLU A 190 6.58 20.33 12.71
CA GLU A 190 7.26 19.31 13.50
C GLU A 190 7.92 18.25 12.60
N ALA A 191 7.18 17.78 11.58
CA ALA A 191 7.70 16.79 10.63
C ALA A 191 8.84 17.36 9.78
N PHE A 192 8.74 18.64 9.37
CA PHE A 192 9.77 19.29 8.59
C PHE A 192 11.01 19.67 9.40
N THR A 193 10.83 20.07 10.66
CA THR A 193 11.91 20.43 11.58
C THR A 193 12.70 19.21 12.03
N LEU A 194 12.12 18.01 12.00
CA LEU A 194 12.85 16.78 12.31
C LEU A 194 14.05 16.54 11.38
N ILE A 195 13.95 16.93 10.11
CA ILE A 195 14.97 16.63 9.09
C ILE A 195 16.19 17.54 9.30
N ASP A 196 17.30 16.98 9.75
CA ASP A 196 18.58 17.68 9.84
C ASP A 196 19.22 17.82 8.45
N ARG A 197 18.88 18.93 7.78
CA ARG A 197 19.38 19.23 6.45
C ARG A 197 20.88 19.54 6.45
N LEU A 198 21.41 20.15 7.51
CA LEU A 198 22.82 20.54 7.57
C LEU A 198 23.73 19.31 7.71
N ALA A 199 23.34 18.36 8.57
CA ALA A 199 24.06 17.09 8.67
C ALA A 199 24.09 16.35 7.34
N TRP A 200 23.01 16.42 6.55
CA TRP A 200 22.92 15.74 5.26
C TRP A 200 23.96 16.21 4.23
N TYR A 201 24.22 17.52 4.19
CA TYR A 201 25.19 18.15 3.29
C TYR A 201 26.59 18.33 3.91
N SER A 202 26.80 17.85 5.14
CA SER A 202 28.08 17.97 5.83
C SER A 202 29.19 17.26 5.03
N PRO A 203 30.42 17.82 4.94
CA PRO A 203 31.56 17.13 4.32
C PRO A 203 31.99 15.86 5.08
N TYR A 204 31.37 15.56 6.22
CA TYR A 204 31.51 14.30 6.96
C TYR A 204 30.32 13.34 6.77
N SER A 205 29.32 13.74 5.98
CA SER A 205 28.20 12.90 5.52
C SER A 205 28.69 11.88 4.49
N LEU A 206 27.96 10.78 4.33
CA LEU A 206 28.32 9.59 3.53
C LEU A 206 28.81 9.88 2.09
N TYR A 207 28.50 11.04 1.52
CA TYR A 207 29.05 11.50 0.24
C TYR A 207 30.58 11.66 0.23
N SER A 208 31.19 11.96 1.38
CA SER A 208 32.64 12.14 1.49
C SER A 208 33.39 10.82 1.43
N ILE A 209 32.84 9.75 2.02
CA ILE A 209 33.49 8.42 2.02
C ILE A 209 33.55 7.83 0.60
N LEU A 210 32.55 8.09 -0.25
CA LEU A 210 32.59 7.68 -1.66
C LEU A 210 33.56 8.53 -2.50
N ILE A 211 33.77 9.80 -2.16
CA ILE A 211 34.73 10.67 -2.86
C ILE A 211 36.17 10.36 -2.41
N SER A 212 36.40 9.96 -1.17
CA SER A 212 37.74 9.62 -0.65
C SER A 212 38.26 8.24 -1.09
N VAL A 213 37.42 7.36 -1.63
CA VAL A 213 37.86 6.05 -2.18
C VAL A 213 38.14 6.12 -3.69
N LEU A 214 37.84 7.26 -4.34
CA LEU A 214 38.07 7.50 -5.76
C LEU A 214 39.19 8.50 -6.07
N TYR A 215 40.03 8.84 -5.09
CA TYR A 215 41.26 9.63 -5.28
C TYR A 215 42.44 8.99 -4.54
#